data_AF-A0A9P6YE38-F1
#
_entry.id   AF-A0A9P6YE38-F1
#
_cell.length_a   1.000
_cell.length_b   1.000
_cell.length_c   1.000
_cell.angle_alpha   90.00
_cell.angle_beta   90.00
_cell.angle_gamma   90.00
#
_symmetry.space_group_name_H-M   'P 1'
#
loop_
_entity.id
_entity.type
_entity.pdbx_description
1 polymer ?
#
loop_
_entity_poly.entity_id
_entity_poly.type
_entity_poly.pdbx_seq_one_letter_code
_entity_poly.pdbx_strand_id
1 'polypeptide(L)'
;MDLQLLQIQGSGRVRLADGTQVRLAYAEQNGHPYRAIGRWLVDQGQLKKEDVTMDAIRAWARANPARVPELLRSNPSYVFFVRNPDSPEGPRGSLNVPLTAGYSVAVDRTVVPLGSLRWLSTTRPDGTPVVRQLQRALNCDRVVFTSPAAVAAAASLLRLAEAQRSPWLTVGEGTARALQAHGISDVHAPQRMDSEGLLALPVLANVQGLRIGLVTAPGGRGLIAAQLRAAGASIERADVYQRRLLRLAPRTLARLAHSAFPWVLAVSSGEALQHFWQQLPTALQQRLQAHATAVVASDRLGEQARALGLQHVVRAAGPATAQLVAAAHATLTVPAAT
;
A
#
# COMPACT_ATOMS: atom_id res chain seq x y z
N MET A 1 25.20 23.04 -4.97
CA MET A 1 23.75 23.05 -4.69
C MET A 1 23.37 22.22 -3.48
N ASP A 2 23.99 21.05 -3.26
CA ASP A 2 23.60 20.18 -2.13
C ASP A 2 23.87 20.81 -0.75
N LEU A 3 24.97 21.57 -0.61
CA LEU A 3 25.22 22.37 0.59
C LEU A 3 24.08 23.36 0.86
N GLN A 4 23.58 24.06 -0.17
CA GLN A 4 22.47 24.99 -0.01
C GLN A 4 21.20 24.28 0.50
N LEU A 5 20.90 23.10 -0.03
CA LEU A 5 19.77 22.31 0.46
C LEU A 5 19.98 21.90 1.92
N LEU A 6 21.18 21.46 2.28
CA LEU A 6 21.52 21.09 3.64
C LEU A 6 21.36 22.28 4.60
N GLN A 7 21.78 23.48 4.20
CA GLN A 7 21.60 24.72 5.00
C GLN A 7 20.12 25.05 5.21
N ILE A 8 19.27 24.84 4.21
CA ILE A 8 17.82 25.05 4.35
C ILE A 8 17.18 24.02 5.30
N GLN A 9 17.62 22.75 5.24
CA GLN A 9 17.09 21.68 6.10
C GLN A 9 17.67 21.72 7.52
N GLY A 10 18.82 22.35 7.72
CA GLY A 10 19.52 22.46 9.01
C GLY A 10 20.20 21.17 9.49
N SER A 11 19.96 20.02 8.85
CA SER A 11 20.63 18.75 9.19
C SER A 11 20.55 17.78 8.02
N GLY A 12 21.42 16.76 8.03
CA GLY A 12 21.39 15.74 7.00
C GLY A 12 22.51 14.71 7.11
N ARG A 13 22.52 13.77 6.18
CA ARG A 13 23.60 12.79 6.01
C ARG A 13 24.31 13.09 4.70
N VAL A 14 25.63 13.17 4.75
CA VAL A 14 26.47 13.46 3.58
C VAL A 14 27.39 12.29 3.34
N ARG A 15 27.51 11.88 2.08
CA ARG A 15 28.51 10.91 1.63
C ARG A 15 29.76 11.66 1.21
N LEU A 16 30.89 11.34 1.83
CA LEU A 16 32.20 11.91 1.49
C LEU A 16 32.81 11.18 0.28
N ALA A 17 33.88 11.73 -0.27
CA ALA A 17 34.56 11.19 -1.46
C ALA A 17 35.13 9.78 -1.24
N ASP A 18 35.50 9.45 0.00
CA ASP A 18 35.95 8.12 0.42
C ASP A 18 34.79 7.10 0.61
N GLY A 19 33.55 7.52 0.34
CA GLY A 19 32.35 6.70 0.50
C GLY A 19 31.78 6.67 1.92
N THR A 20 32.48 7.24 2.91
CA THR A 20 32.00 7.30 4.30
C THR A 20 30.79 8.22 4.41
N GLN A 21 29.90 7.92 5.36
CA GLN A 21 28.74 8.76 5.65
C GLN A 21 28.95 9.52 6.95
N VAL A 22 28.68 10.82 6.92
CA VAL A 22 28.70 11.69 8.09
C VAL A 22 27.32 12.26 8.35
N ARG A 23 26.92 12.24 9.62
CA ARG A 23 25.70 12.89 10.08
C ARG A 23 26.05 14.32 10.51
N LEU A 24 25.38 15.28 9.91
CA LEU A 24 25.55 16.70 10.20
C LEU A 24 24.29 17.25 10.86
N ALA A 25 24.47 18.04 11.90
CA ALA A 25 23.42 18.80 12.56
C ALA A 25 23.75 20.29 12.58
N TYR A 26 22.73 21.13 12.66
CA TYR A 26 22.87 22.57 12.83
C TYR A 26 23.75 22.85 14.05
N ALA A 27 24.77 23.67 13.86
CA ALA A 27 25.58 24.21 14.95
C ALA A 27 25.19 25.66 15.21
N GLU A 28 25.33 26.51 14.19
CA GLU A 28 25.05 27.95 14.33
C GLU A 28 24.81 28.62 12.96
N GLN A 29 24.36 29.88 12.97
CA GLN A 29 24.22 30.73 11.79
C GLN A 29 25.08 32.00 11.94
N ASN A 30 25.63 32.51 10.84
CA ASN A 30 26.42 33.75 10.79
C ASN A 30 25.65 35.06 11.09
N GLY A 31 24.42 35.00 11.63
CA GLY A 31 23.62 36.18 12.01
C GLY A 31 22.97 36.98 10.86
N HIS A 32 23.32 36.74 9.60
CA HIS A 32 22.71 37.45 8.46
C HIS A 32 21.33 36.89 8.09
N PRO A 33 20.35 37.73 7.69
CA PRO A 33 19.02 37.26 7.33
C PRO A 33 19.05 36.40 6.07
N TYR A 34 18.24 35.34 6.05
CA TYR A 34 18.10 34.47 4.89
C TYR A 34 17.45 35.21 3.72
N ARG A 35 18.04 35.09 2.52
CA ARG A 35 17.44 35.54 1.26
C ARG A 35 17.25 34.35 0.33
N ALA A 36 16.01 34.15 -0.13
CA ALA A 36 15.69 33.00 -0.98
C ALA A 36 16.37 33.11 -2.35
N ILE A 37 17.22 32.15 -2.68
CA ILE A 37 17.91 32.09 -3.99
C ILE A 37 16.94 31.95 -5.18
N GLY A 38 15.76 31.35 -4.94
CA GLY A 38 14.70 31.27 -5.95
C GLY A 38 14.11 32.64 -6.30
N ARG A 39 14.06 33.57 -5.32
CA ARG A 39 13.64 34.95 -5.56
C ARG A 39 14.64 35.67 -6.45
N TRP A 40 15.94 35.48 -6.22
CA TRP A 40 16.99 36.03 -7.08
C TRP A 40 16.84 35.55 -8.53
N LEU A 41 16.55 34.26 -8.76
CA LEU A 41 16.33 33.74 -10.13
C LEU A 41 15.13 34.39 -10.83
N VAL A 42 14.06 34.68 -10.08
CA VAL A 42 12.91 35.42 -10.62
C VAL A 42 13.28 36.86 -10.95
N ASP A 43 13.96 37.55 -10.03
CA ASP A 43 14.38 38.94 -10.23
C ASP A 43 15.37 39.09 -11.40
N GLN A 44 16.14 38.04 -11.71
CA GLN A 44 17.05 37.94 -12.86
C GLN A 44 16.37 37.46 -14.15
N GLY A 45 15.05 37.28 -14.15
CA GLY A 45 14.28 36.80 -15.31
C GLY A 45 14.59 35.36 -15.74
N GLN A 46 15.23 34.56 -14.87
CA GLN A 46 15.67 33.20 -15.18
C GLN A 46 14.56 32.16 -14.96
N LEU A 47 13.64 32.43 -14.03
CA LEU A 47 12.48 31.59 -13.72
C LEU A 47 11.24 32.45 -13.49
N LYS A 48 10.06 31.92 -13.80
CA LYS A 48 8.80 32.51 -13.36
C LYS A 48 8.55 32.14 -11.90
N LYS A 49 7.83 33.00 -11.17
CA LYS A 49 7.51 32.81 -9.74
C LYS A 49 6.81 31.47 -9.45
N GLU A 50 5.91 31.04 -10.33
CA GLU A 50 5.16 29.78 -10.23
C GLU A 50 6.01 28.52 -10.50
N ASP A 51 7.12 28.68 -11.21
CA ASP A 51 8.00 27.57 -11.61
C ASP A 51 9.17 27.35 -10.63
N VAL A 52 9.26 28.17 -9.56
CA VAL A 52 10.36 28.09 -8.59
C VAL A 52 10.21 26.85 -7.71
N THR A 53 10.79 25.76 -8.19
CA THR A 53 10.94 24.50 -7.45
C THR A 53 12.42 24.17 -7.25
N MET A 54 12.75 23.35 -6.25
CA MET A 54 14.15 22.94 -6.03
C MET A 54 14.74 22.20 -7.22
N ASP A 55 13.92 21.44 -7.96
CA ASP A 55 14.37 20.74 -9.16
C ASP A 55 14.62 21.70 -10.33
N ALA A 56 13.78 22.72 -10.50
CA ALA A 56 14.02 23.79 -11.47
C ALA A 56 15.31 24.57 -11.16
N ILE A 57 15.54 24.91 -9.88
CA ILE A 57 16.77 25.59 -9.45
C ILE A 57 18.02 24.71 -9.72
N ARG A 58 17.94 23.40 -9.43
CA ARG A 58 19.03 22.46 -9.75
C ARG A 58 19.26 22.31 -11.26
N ALA A 59 18.20 22.28 -12.06
CA ALA A 59 18.30 22.24 -13.52
C ALA A 59 18.99 23.51 -14.03
N TRP A 60 18.57 24.69 -13.56
CA TRP A 60 19.20 25.97 -13.90
C TRP A 60 20.67 26.01 -13.50
N ALA A 61 21.02 25.55 -12.28
CA ALA A 61 22.40 25.53 -11.80
C ALA A 61 23.31 24.61 -12.64
N ARG A 62 22.77 23.47 -13.12
CA ARG A 62 23.50 22.56 -14.03
C ARG A 62 23.72 23.18 -15.41
N ALA A 63 22.73 23.93 -15.91
CA ALA A 63 22.84 24.64 -17.19
C ALA A 63 23.75 25.88 -17.11
N ASN A 64 23.90 26.49 -15.92
CA ASN A 64 24.62 27.75 -15.72
C ASN A 64 25.73 27.63 -14.65
N PRO A 65 26.70 26.70 -14.78
CA PRO A 65 27.68 26.42 -13.72
C PRO A 65 28.52 27.65 -13.34
N ALA A 66 28.86 28.51 -14.31
CA ALA A 66 29.64 29.73 -14.08
C ALA A 66 28.92 30.77 -13.20
N ARG A 67 27.58 30.75 -13.15
CA ARG A 67 26.75 31.70 -12.38
C ARG A 67 26.27 31.14 -11.04
N VAL A 68 26.53 29.86 -10.74
CA VAL A 68 26.19 29.28 -9.44
C VAL A 68 26.82 30.03 -8.27
N PRO A 69 28.10 30.47 -8.32
CA PRO A 69 28.68 31.25 -7.22
C PRO A 69 27.97 32.60 -7.01
N GLU A 70 27.45 33.21 -8.07
CA GLU A 70 26.67 34.46 -8.01
C GLU A 70 25.32 34.21 -7.32
N LEU A 71 24.59 33.18 -7.76
CA LEU A 71 23.34 32.74 -7.14
C LEU A 71 23.51 32.46 -5.64
N LEU A 72 24.53 31.69 -5.26
CA LEU A 72 24.73 31.32 -3.85
C LEU A 72 25.09 32.54 -2.99
N ARG A 73 25.88 33.48 -3.52
CA ARG A 73 26.21 34.75 -2.83
C ARG A 73 25.02 35.70 -2.68
N SER A 74 23.92 35.48 -3.41
CA SER A 74 22.70 36.27 -3.22
C SER A 74 22.06 36.07 -1.84
N ASN A 75 22.39 34.96 -1.16
CA ASN A 75 21.99 34.68 0.21
C ASN A 75 23.15 34.93 1.19
N PRO A 76 23.14 36.02 1.97
CA PRO A 76 24.21 36.31 2.93
C PRO A 76 24.17 35.40 4.17
N SER A 77 23.05 34.72 4.43
CA SER A 77 22.92 33.78 5.55
C SER A 77 23.70 32.50 5.28
N TYR A 78 24.52 32.09 6.25
CA TYR A 78 25.30 30.87 6.19
C TYR A 78 25.10 30.05 7.46
N VAL A 79 24.78 28.76 7.30
CA VAL A 79 24.61 27.79 8.38
C VAL A 79 25.87 26.95 8.54
N PHE A 80 26.38 26.89 9.77
CA PHE A 80 27.48 26.02 10.20
C PHE A 80 26.92 24.72 10.77
N PHE A 81 27.67 23.63 10.59
CA PHE A 81 27.27 22.30 11.03
C PHE A 81 28.28 21.69 11.97
N VAL A 82 27.79 20.87 12.89
CA VAL A 82 28.59 19.98 13.73
C VAL A 82 28.40 18.54 13.26
N ARG A 83 29.47 17.74 13.34
CA ARG A 83 29.41 16.30 13.08
C ARG A 83 28.86 15.58 14.30
N ASN A 84 27.82 14.78 14.09
CA ASN A 84 27.29 13.88 15.10
C ASN A 84 27.76 12.43 14.84
N PRO A 85 27.84 11.60 15.90
CA PRO A 85 27.99 10.16 15.76
C PRO A 85 26.90 9.59 14.85
N ASP A 86 27.22 8.49 14.16
CA ASP A 86 26.22 7.77 13.40
C ASP A 86 25.18 7.15 14.35
N SER A 87 23.91 7.22 13.98
CA SER A 87 22.80 6.71 14.79
C SER A 87 21.53 6.51 13.94
N PRO A 88 20.70 5.49 14.24
CA PRO A 88 19.45 5.25 13.53
C PRO A 88 18.37 6.29 13.83
N GLU A 89 18.57 7.15 14.83
CA GLU A 89 17.61 8.19 15.20
C GLU A 89 17.43 9.26 14.11
N GLY A 90 16.21 9.78 14.01
CA GLY A 90 15.91 10.95 13.18
C GLY A 90 16.67 12.21 13.61
N PRO A 91 16.72 13.25 12.75
CA PRO A 91 17.32 14.53 13.12
C PRO A 91 16.63 15.13 14.34
N ARG A 92 17.35 15.93 15.14
CA ARG A 92 16.75 16.57 16.31
C ARG A 92 15.87 17.73 15.89
N GLY A 93 14.66 17.79 16.46
CA GLY A 93 13.72 18.88 16.25
C GLY A 93 13.96 20.07 17.17
N SER A 94 13.04 21.03 17.13
CA SER A 94 13.05 22.25 17.97
C SER A 94 12.93 21.99 19.48
N LEU A 95 12.47 20.81 19.87
CA LEU A 95 12.46 20.31 21.26
C LEU A 95 13.78 19.65 21.69
N ASN A 96 14.79 19.64 20.83
CA ASN A 96 16.05 18.93 21.04
C ASN A 96 15.90 17.41 21.26
N VAL A 97 14.77 16.84 20.84
CA VAL A 97 14.51 15.39 20.77
C VAL A 97 14.53 14.93 19.32
N PRO A 98 14.91 13.66 19.04
CA PRO A 98 14.84 13.10 17.70
C PRO A 98 13.42 13.18 17.11
N LEU A 99 13.33 13.57 15.85
CA LEU A 99 12.08 13.54 15.09
C LEU A 99 11.72 12.10 14.74
N THR A 100 10.49 11.70 15.06
CA THR A 100 9.94 10.38 14.75
C THR A 100 8.93 10.52 13.62
N ALA A 101 9.16 9.80 12.53
CA ALA A 101 8.28 9.83 11.35
C ALA A 101 6.83 9.51 11.74
N GLY A 102 5.89 10.37 11.32
CA GLY A 102 4.45 10.21 11.61
C GLY A 102 4.00 10.68 13.00
N TYR A 103 4.91 10.98 13.91
CA TYR A 103 4.60 11.47 15.27
C TYR A 103 5.05 12.91 15.50
N SER A 104 6.17 13.31 14.90
CA SER A 104 6.65 14.69 14.96
C SER A 104 6.01 15.54 13.87
N VAL A 105 5.62 16.76 14.23
CA VAL A 105 5.01 17.74 13.32
C VAL A 105 5.68 19.10 13.50
N ALA A 106 5.92 19.79 12.39
CA ALA A 106 6.40 21.17 12.43
C ALA A 106 5.24 22.08 12.88
N VAL A 107 5.52 23.00 13.81
CA VAL A 107 4.52 23.92 14.36
C VAL A 107 5.05 25.35 14.37
N ASP A 108 4.13 26.30 14.21
CA ASP A 108 4.41 27.70 14.54
C ASP A 108 4.42 27.84 16.07
N ARG A 109 5.59 28.16 16.64
CA ARG A 109 5.79 28.28 18.09
C ARG A 109 5.02 29.45 18.72
N THR A 110 4.61 30.42 17.92
CA THR A 110 3.78 31.56 18.38
C THR A 110 2.32 31.17 18.61
N VAL A 111 1.86 30.11 17.93
CA VAL A 111 0.47 29.60 18.01
C VAL A 111 0.39 28.30 18.80
N VAL A 112 1.35 27.39 18.62
CA VAL A 112 1.38 26.07 19.25
C VAL A 112 2.66 25.90 20.06
N PRO A 113 2.58 25.94 21.39
CA PRO A 113 3.73 25.68 22.25
C PRO A 113 4.33 24.30 21.99
N LEU A 114 5.66 24.21 22.01
CA LEU A 114 6.35 22.94 21.85
C LEU A 114 5.98 21.97 22.99
N GLY A 115 5.89 20.68 22.68
CA GLY A 115 5.50 19.63 23.64
C GLY A 115 3.99 19.48 23.83
N SER A 116 3.20 20.36 23.20
CA SER A 116 1.75 20.27 23.17
C SER A 116 1.25 18.93 22.62
N LEU A 117 0.29 18.31 23.31
CA LEU A 117 -0.51 17.23 22.72
C LEU A 117 -1.44 17.82 21.65
N ARG A 118 -1.42 17.23 20.45
CA ARG A 118 -2.22 17.65 19.32
C ARG A 118 -2.86 16.46 18.63
N TRP A 119 -4.10 16.66 18.19
CA TRP A 119 -4.81 15.70 17.36
C TRP A 119 -4.75 16.12 15.89
N LEU A 120 -4.09 15.32 15.05
CA LEU A 120 -4.04 15.55 13.61
C LEU A 120 -4.98 14.58 12.87
N SER A 121 -6.01 15.11 12.22
CA SER A 121 -6.87 14.36 11.31
C SER A 121 -6.74 14.95 9.91
N THR A 122 -6.15 14.20 8.99
CA THR A 122 -5.91 14.66 7.62
C THR A 122 -5.86 13.47 6.66
N THR A 123 -5.90 13.76 5.37
CA THR A 123 -5.72 12.81 4.26
C THR A 123 -4.39 13.07 3.58
N ARG A 124 -3.88 12.09 2.83
CA ARG A 124 -2.77 12.29 1.89
C ARG A 124 -3.22 13.21 0.74
N PRO A 125 -2.28 13.78 -0.03
CA PRO A 125 -2.59 14.63 -1.17
C PRO A 125 -3.50 13.98 -2.24
N ASP A 126 -3.52 12.65 -2.32
CA ASP A 126 -4.39 11.86 -3.19
C ASP A 126 -5.79 11.57 -2.58
N GLY A 127 -6.09 12.16 -1.42
CA GLY A 127 -7.34 11.97 -0.70
C GLY A 127 -7.40 10.70 0.17
N THR A 128 -6.37 9.85 0.17
CA THR A 128 -6.39 8.63 0.99
C THR A 128 -6.21 8.94 2.47
N PRO A 129 -6.91 8.25 3.39
CA PRO A 129 -6.74 8.47 4.83
C PRO A 129 -5.30 8.23 5.27
N VAL A 130 -4.75 9.14 6.09
CA VAL A 130 -3.48 8.87 6.78
C VAL A 130 -3.67 7.62 7.65
N VAL A 131 -2.62 6.77 7.70
CA VAL A 131 -2.51 5.38 8.22
C VAL A 131 -3.08 5.11 9.62
N ARG A 132 -3.67 6.11 10.29
CA ARG A 132 -4.32 6.05 11.60
C ARG A 132 -5.36 4.92 11.70
N GLN A 133 -6.18 4.70 10.68
CA GLN A 133 -7.18 3.61 10.73
C GLN A 133 -6.51 2.23 10.78
N LEU A 134 -5.50 2.01 9.92
CA LEU A 134 -4.72 0.78 9.94
C LEU A 134 -3.99 0.63 11.27
N GLN A 135 -3.30 1.67 11.76
CA GLN A 135 -2.62 1.60 13.06
C GLN A 135 -3.57 1.33 14.23
N ARG A 136 -4.78 1.90 14.24
CA ARG A 136 -5.80 1.59 15.25
C ARG A 136 -6.22 0.14 15.19
N ALA A 137 -6.49 -0.38 13.98
CA ALA A 137 -6.85 -1.77 13.78
C ALA A 137 -5.71 -2.71 14.22
N LEU A 138 -4.45 -2.41 13.89
CA LEU A 138 -3.31 -3.25 14.26
C LEU A 138 -2.99 -3.23 15.77
N ASN A 139 -3.37 -2.16 16.49
CA ASN A 139 -3.19 -2.03 17.94
C ASN A 139 -4.37 -2.58 18.75
N CYS A 140 -5.25 -3.36 18.13
CA CYS A 140 -6.37 -4.02 18.81
C CYS A 140 -5.95 -5.30 19.52
N ASP A 141 -6.80 -5.78 20.43
CA ASP A 141 -6.56 -7.01 21.20
C ASP A 141 -6.46 -8.24 20.30
N ARG A 142 -7.15 -8.21 19.14
CA ARG A 142 -7.05 -9.20 18.06
C ARG A 142 -7.14 -8.48 16.71
N VAL A 143 -6.49 -9.02 15.67
CA VAL A 143 -6.52 -8.41 14.33
C VAL A 143 -6.92 -9.43 13.28
N VAL A 144 -7.97 -9.15 12.51
CA VAL A 144 -8.45 -10.01 11.43
C VAL A 144 -8.05 -9.42 10.08
N PHE A 145 -7.30 -10.19 9.29
CA PHE A 145 -7.04 -9.92 7.87
C PHE A 145 -7.96 -10.76 7.00
N THR A 146 -8.71 -10.12 6.10
CA THR A 146 -9.75 -10.83 5.33
C THR A 146 -9.26 -11.42 4.00
N SER A 147 -8.06 -11.05 3.53
CA SER A 147 -7.53 -11.46 2.23
C SER A 147 -6.02 -11.20 2.08
N PRO A 148 -5.33 -11.89 1.14
CA PRO A 148 -3.92 -11.60 0.83
C PRO A 148 -3.71 -10.17 0.31
N ALA A 149 -4.69 -9.62 -0.42
CA ALA A 149 -4.65 -8.24 -0.90
C ALA A 149 -4.65 -7.22 0.25
N ALA A 150 -5.40 -7.50 1.33
CA ALA A 150 -5.38 -6.66 2.53
C ALA A 150 -4.00 -6.67 3.20
N VAL A 151 -3.33 -7.83 3.23
CA VAL A 151 -1.96 -7.97 3.75
C VAL A 151 -0.98 -7.16 2.92
N ALA A 152 -0.99 -7.34 1.59
CA ALA A 152 -0.10 -6.62 0.69
C ALA A 152 -0.30 -5.09 0.77
N ALA A 153 -1.57 -4.65 0.84
CA ALA A 153 -1.89 -3.23 1.00
C ALA A 153 -1.48 -2.67 2.37
N ALA A 154 -1.63 -3.44 3.45
CA ALA A 154 -1.17 -3.01 4.76
C ALA A 154 0.37 -2.95 4.84
N ALA A 155 1.05 -3.93 4.24
CA ALA A 155 2.51 -4.02 4.20
C ALA A 155 3.17 -2.91 3.37
N SER A 156 2.48 -2.37 2.35
CA SER A 156 2.98 -1.22 1.60
C SER A 156 2.92 0.08 2.39
N LEU A 157 2.15 0.11 3.49
CA LEU A 157 1.97 1.28 4.35
C LEU A 157 2.82 1.22 5.62
N LEU A 158 3.05 0.02 6.18
CA LEU A 158 3.76 -0.20 7.44
C LEU A 158 4.56 -1.51 7.40
N ARG A 159 5.65 -1.58 8.17
CA ARG A 159 6.33 -2.85 8.45
C ARG A 159 5.49 -3.68 9.42
N LEU A 160 4.79 -4.69 8.90
CA LEU A 160 3.82 -5.47 9.67
C LEU A 160 4.44 -6.19 10.88
N ALA A 161 5.66 -6.74 10.74
CA ALA A 161 6.37 -7.40 11.84
C ALA A 161 6.59 -6.50 13.06
N GLU A 162 6.83 -5.20 12.85
CA GLU A 162 7.01 -4.23 13.95
C GLU A 162 5.68 -3.81 14.59
N ALA A 163 4.57 -4.05 13.89
CA ALA A 163 3.23 -3.68 14.32
C ALA A 163 2.51 -4.84 15.05
N GLN A 164 2.97 -6.08 14.94
CA GLN A 164 2.33 -7.21 15.60
C GLN A 164 2.53 -7.14 17.11
N ARG A 165 1.43 -6.88 17.84
CA ARG A 165 1.37 -6.86 19.32
C ARG A 165 0.36 -7.85 19.89
N SER A 166 -0.42 -8.48 19.03
CA SER A 166 -1.52 -9.36 19.39
C SER A 166 -1.68 -10.48 18.35
N PRO A 167 -2.45 -11.54 18.66
CA PRO A 167 -2.73 -12.60 17.71
C PRO A 167 -3.43 -12.08 16.46
N TRP A 168 -2.92 -12.45 15.29
CA TRP A 168 -3.52 -12.09 14.01
C TRP A 168 -4.27 -13.29 13.44
N LEU A 169 -5.43 -13.04 12.86
CA LEU A 169 -6.34 -14.05 12.37
C LEU A 169 -6.66 -13.82 10.90
N THR A 170 -7.02 -14.90 10.22
CA THR A 170 -7.41 -14.85 8.82
C THR A 170 -8.41 -15.93 8.47
N VAL A 171 -9.20 -15.68 7.44
CA VAL A 171 -10.21 -16.61 6.93
C VAL A 171 -9.60 -17.79 6.15
N GLY A 172 -8.34 -17.73 5.74
CA GLY A 172 -7.75 -18.85 5.00
C GLY A 172 -6.24 -18.79 4.83
N GLU A 173 -5.69 -19.92 4.39
CA GLU A 173 -4.25 -20.17 4.28
C GLU A 173 -3.52 -19.23 3.33
N GLY A 174 -4.15 -18.79 2.24
CA GLY A 174 -3.51 -17.87 1.29
C GLY A 174 -3.11 -16.55 1.95
N THR A 175 -3.98 -16.03 2.81
CA THR A 175 -3.69 -14.83 3.60
C THR A 175 -2.70 -15.13 4.73
N ALA A 176 -2.78 -16.31 5.34
CA ALA A 176 -1.85 -16.71 6.40
C ALA A 176 -0.41 -16.75 5.88
N ARG A 177 -0.20 -17.37 4.71
CA ARG A 177 1.08 -17.38 4.00
C ARG A 177 1.55 -15.97 3.65
N ALA A 178 0.64 -15.09 3.22
CA ALA A 178 0.98 -13.70 2.94
C ALA A 178 1.44 -12.94 4.19
N LEU A 179 0.82 -13.18 5.35
CA LEU A 179 1.24 -12.62 6.64
C LEU A 179 2.61 -13.17 7.07
N GLN A 180 2.79 -14.48 7.02
CA GLN A 180 4.06 -15.14 7.37
C GLN A 180 5.23 -14.65 6.50
N ALA A 181 4.99 -14.42 5.20
CA ALA A 181 5.98 -13.84 4.29
C ALA A 181 6.44 -12.43 4.70
N HIS A 182 5.67 -11.72 5.52
CA HIS A 182 6.02 -10.42 6.09
C HIS A 182 6.53 -10.50 7.53
N GLY A 183 6.94 -11.69 7.98
CA GLY A 183 7.56 -11.92 9.29
C GLY A 183 6.57 -12.00 10.45
N ILE A 184 5.28 -12.25 10.19
CA ILE A 184 4.26 -12.41 11.21
C ILE A 184 4.27 -13.84 11.72
N SER A 185 4.61 -14.04 12.99
CA SER A 185 4.79 -15.37 13.58
C SER A 185 3.50 -15.92 14.19
N ASP A 186 2.65 -15.06 14.76
CA ASP A 186 1.42 -15.48 15.45
C ASP A 186 0.19 -15.28 14.56
N VAL A 187 -0.07 -16.26 13.68
CA VAL A 187 -1.17 -16.24 12.71
C VAL A 187 -2.09 -17.44 12.89
N HIS A 188 -3.37 -17.19 13.15
CA HIS A 188 -4.41 -18.21 13.25
C HIS A 188 -5.29 -18.24 12.00
N ALA A 189 -5.42 -19.42 11.40
CA ALA A 189 -6.32 -19.67 10.28
C ALA A 189 -7.17 -20.92 10.57
N PRO A 190 -8.47 -20.93 10.22
CA PRO A 190 -9.31 -22.11 10.38
C PRO A 190 -9.06 -23.13 9.27
N GLN A 191 -9.36 -24.40 9.54
CA GLN A 191 -9.39 -25.44 8.50
C GLN A 191 -10.51 -25.16 7.49
N ARG A 192 -11.71 -24.79 7.99
CA ARG A 192 -12.83 -24.36 7.15
C ARG A 192 -12.61 -22.89 6.74
N MET A 193 -12.23 -22.66 5.48
CA MET A 193 -11.78 -21.34 5.00
C MET A 193 -12.91 -20.36 4.66
N ASP A 194 -13.84 -20.15 5.59
CA ASP A 194 -14.96 -19.22 5.46
C ASP A 194 -15.17 -18.41 6.75
N SER A 195 -16.18 -17.52 6.71
CA SER A 195 -16.46 -16.64 7.86
C SER A 195 -16.87 -17.43 9.11
N GLU A 196 -17.55 -18.57 8.95
CA GLU A 196 -17.96 -19.43 10.06
C GLU A 196 -16.76 -20.12 10.69
N GLY A 197 -15.86 -20.67 9.87
CA GLY A 197 -14.63 -21.27 10.36
C GLY A 197 -13.75 -20.28 11.11
N LEU A 198 -13.62 -19.03 10.62
CA LEU A 198 -12.88 -17.99 11.34
C LEU A 198 -13.47 -17.75 12.74
N LEU A 199 -14.79 -17.59 12.83
CA LEU A 199 -15.47 -17.25 14.08
C LEU A 199 -15.52 -18.42 15.07
N ALA A 200 -15.35 -19.66 14.58
CA ALA A 200 -15.19 -20.85 15.41
C ALA A 200 -13.77 -21.01 16.01
N LEU A 201 -12.80 -20.15 15.66
CA LEU A 201 -11.45 -20.24 16.22
C LEU A 201 -11.48 -20.03 17.74
N PRO A 202 -10.76 -20.84 18.54
CA PRO A 202 -10.72 -20.70 20.00
C PRO A 202 -10.31 -19.30 20.49
N VAL A 203 -9.43 -18.64 19.74
CA VAL A 203 -8.95 -17.27 20.02
C VAL A 203 -10.05 -16.19 19.88
N LEU A 204 -11.20 -16.52 19.28
CA LEU A 204 -12.40 -15.69 19.17
C LEU A 204 -13.58 -16.20 20.02
N ALA A 205 -13.41 -17.23 20.85
CA ALA A 205 -14.51 -17.80 21.63
C ALA A 205 -15.09 -16.83 22.67
N ASN A 206 -14.26 -15.94 23.24
CA ASN A 206 -14.70 -14.86 24.12
C ASN A 206 -14.11 -13.53 23.67
N VAL A 207 -14.97 -12.68 23.12
CA VAL A 207 -14.59 -11.38 22.57
C VAL A 207 -15.32 -10.21 23.23
N GLN A 208 -16.10 -10.48 24.29
CA GLN A 208 -16.88 -9.45 24.96
C GLN A 208 -15.94 -8.39 25.57
N GLY A 209 -16.16 -7.13 25.20
CA GLY A 209 -15.33 -5.99 25.63
C GLY A 209 -14.00 -5.84 24.89
N LEU A 210 -13.61 -6.79 24.03
CA LEU A 210 -12.38 -6.67 23.25
C LEU A 210 -12.53 -5.67 22.10
N ARG A 211 -11.42 -5.04 21.73
CA ARG A 211 -11.26 -4.31 20.48
C ARG A 211 -10.69 -5.27 19.44
N ILE A 212 -11.37 -5.40 18.32
CA ILE A 212 -10.93 -6.24 17.20
C ILE A 212 -10.68 -5.35 15.98
N GLY A 213 -9.44 -5.39 15.49
CA GLY A 213 -9.04 -4.74 14.26
C GLY A 213 -9.50 -5.55 13.07
N LEU A 214 -10.14 -4.91 12.09
CA LEU A 214 -10.54 -5.56 10.84
C LEU A 214 -9.86 -4.89 9.65
N VAL A 215 -8.84 -5.56 9.10
CA VAL A 215 -8.06 -5.07 7.94
C VAL A 215 -8.60 -5.70 6.67
N THR A 216 -9.25 -4.87 5.83
CA THR A 216 -10.08 -5.36 4.72
C THR A 216 -10.22 -4.32 3.59
N ALA A 217 -11.13 -4.56 2.64
CA ALA A 217 -11.61 -3.57 1.67
C ALA A 217 -13.07 -3.18 1.97
N PRO A 218 -13.54 -2.02 1.46
CA PRO A 218 -14.94 -1.60 1.54
C PRO A 218 -15.88 -2.70 1.05
N GLY A 219 -17.02 -2.87 1.71
CA GLY A 219 -18.03 -3.89 1.35
C GLY A 219 -17.63 -5.35 1.64
N GLY A 220 -16.38 -5.64 2.00
CA GLY A 220 -15.94 -7.01 2.31
C GLY A 220 -16.49 -7.58 3.62
N ARG A 221 -16.94 -8.86 3.57
CA ARG A 221 -17.33 -9.76 4.70
C ARG A 221 -18.01 -9.06 5.89
N GLY A 222 -19.06 -8.28 5.63
CA GLY A 222 -19.84 -7.57 6.66
C GLY A 222 -20.36 -8.46 7.80
N LEU A 223 -20.60 -9.75 7.51
CA LEU A 223 -21.02 -10.76 8.49
C LEU A 223 -20.01 -10.96 9.62
N ILE A 224 -18.69 -10.92 9.36
CA ILE A 224 -17.67 -11.09 10.39
C ILE A 224 -17.77 -9.95 11.42
N ALA A 225 -17.82 -8.71 10.95
CA ALA A 225 -17.93 -7.54 11.82
C ALA A 225 -19.26 -7.53 12.59
N ALA A 226 -20.36 -7.93 11.94
CA ALA A 226 -21.67 -7.98 12.58
C ALA A 226 -21.71 -9.03 13.71
N GLN A 227 -21.21 -10.24 13.46
CA GLN A 227 -21.22 -11.32 14.45
C GLN A 227 -20.28 -11.04 15.63
N LEU A 228 -19.08 -10.48 15.38
CA LEU A 228 -18.17 -10.08 16.47
C LEU A 228 -18.75 -8.97 17.34
N ARG A 229 -19.47 -8.00 16.75
CA ARG A 229 -20.20 -6.98 17.53
C ARG A 229 -21.35 -7.57 18.33
N ALA A 230 -22.10 -8.50 17.75
CA ALA A 230 -23.16 -9.21 18.45
C ALA A 230 -22.62 -10.01 19.65
N ALA A 231 -21.39 -10.52 19.55
CA ALA A 231 -20.66 -11.16 20.64
C ALA A 231 -20.02 -10.17 21.64
N GLY A 232 -20.30 -8.86 21.53
CA GLY A 232 -19.87 -7.83 22.48
C GLY A 232 -18.50 -7.21 22.20
N ALA A 233 -17.88 -7.46 21.04
CA ALA A 233 -16.63 -6.81 20.65
C ALA A 233 -16.87 -5.44 20.02
N SER A 234 -15.90 -4.54 20.17
CA SER A 234 -15.80 -3.31 19.40
C SER A 234 -14.92 -3.53 18.16
N ILE A 235 -15.30 -2.94 17.01
CA ILE A 235 -14.60 -3.19 15.74
C ILE A 235 -13.93 -1.92 15.23
N GLU A 236 -12.61 -1.98 15.08
CA GLU A 236 -11.79 -0.95 14.47
C GLU A 236 -11.48 -1.34 13.03
N ARG A 237 -12.25 -0.80 12.08
CA ARG A 237 -12.14 -1.16 10.67
C ARG A 237 -11.07 -0.32 9.95
N ALA A 238 -10.23 -0.98 9.17
CA ALA A 238 -9.27 -0.37 8.26
C ALA A 238 -9.50 -0.89 6.84
N ASP A 239 -10.07 -0.03 5.98
CA ASP A 239 -10.22 -0.30 4.56
C ASP A 239 -8.94 0.12 3.82
N VAL A 240 -8.02 -0.84 3.63
CA VAL A 240 -6.66 -0.58 3.14
C VAL A 240 -6.50 -0.68 1.63
N TYR A 241 -7.50 -1.22 0.94
CA TYR A 241 -7.55 -1.27 -0.52
C TYR A 241 -8.99 -1.18 -1.00
N GLN A 242 -9.17 -0.89 -2.29
CA GLN A 242 -10.48 -0.92 -2.93
C GLN A 242 -10.44 -1.80 -4.18
N ARG A 243 -11.54 -2.51 -4.44
CA ARG A 243 -11.73 -3.22 -5.70
C ARG A 243 -12.20 -2.21 -6.73
N ARG A 244 -11.52 -2.15 -7.87
CA ARG A 244 -11.92 -1.33 -9.01
C ARG A 244 -12.17 -2.22 -10.21
N LEU A 245 -13.33 -2.04 -10.83
CA LEU A 245 -13.63 -2.71 -12.09
C LEU A 245 -12.64 -2.24 -13.15
N LEU A 246 -11.95 -3.18 -13.78
CA LEU A 246 -11.13 -2.91 -14.96
C LEU A 246 -12.01 -3.04 -16.19
N ARG A 247 -12.10 -1.94 -16.97
CA ARG A 247 -12.79 -1.96 -18.26
C ARG A 247 -11.95 -2.69 -19.29
N LEU A 248 -12.53 -3.68 -19.96
CA LEU A 248 -11.89 -4.37 -21.07
C LEU A 248 -11.85 -3.44 -22.28
N ALA A 249 -10.65 -3.05 -22.70
CA ALA A 249 -10.48 -2.21 -23.88
C ALA A 249 -10.97 -2.95 -25.14
N PRO A 250 -11.61 -2.27 -26.12
CA PRO A 250 -12.08 -2.89 -27.36
C PRO A 250 -11.00 -3.67 -28.10
N ARG A 251 -9.74 -3.19 -28.08
CA ARG A 251 -8.59 -3.89 -28.65
C ARG A 251 -8.32 -5.24 -27.99
N THR A 252 -8.47 -5.34 -26.67
CA THR A 252 -8.30 -6.60 -25.93
C THR A 252 -9.40 -7.60 -26.28
N LEU A 253 -10.66 -7.13 -26.37
CA LEU A 253 -11.79 -7.95 -26.78
C LEU A 253 -11.64 -8.44 -28.22
N ALA A 254 -11.18 -7.57 -29.12
CA ALA A 254 -10.88 -7.96 -30.50
C ALA A 254 -9.77 -9.01 -30.55
N ARG A 255 -8.68 -8.86 -29.79
CA ARG A 255 -7.62 -9.88 -29.70
C ARG A 255 -8.15 -11.21 -29.18
N LEU A 256 -9.00 -11.19 -28.16
CA LEU A 256 -9.63 -12.40 -27.64
C LEU A 256 -10.51 -13.06 -28.71
N ALA A 257 -11.35 -12.29 -29.41
CA ALA A 257 -12.19 -12.81 -30.49
C ALA A 257 -11.39 -13.45 -31.63
N HIS A 258 -10.21 -12.93 -31.98
CA HIS A 258 -9.36 -13.50 -33.04
C HIS A 258 -8.35 -14.54 -32.54
N SER A 259 -8.33 -14.85 -31.24
CA SER A 259 -7.40 -15.83 -30.69
C SER A 259 -7.80 -17.26 -31.05
N ALA A 260 -6.79 -18.11 -31.25
CA ALA A 260 -6.97 -19.53 -31.51
C ALA A 260 -7.50 -20.26 -30.27
N PHE A 261 -8.24 -21.34 -30.51
CA PHE A 261 -8.70 -22.29 -29.49
C PHE A 261 -7.67 -23.43 -29.34
N PRO A 262 -7.71 -24.22 -28.25
CA PRO A 262 -8.67 -24.20 -27.13
C PRO A 262 -8.55 -22.99 -26.18
N TRP A 263 -9.67 -22.53 -25.64
CA TRP A 263 -9.70 -21.49 -24.62
C TRP A 263 -9.89 -22.07 -23.23
N VAL A 264 -9.09 -21.59 -22.27
CA VAL A 264 -9.24 -21.94 -20.86
C VAL A 264 -9.49 -20.68 -20.04
N LEU A 265 -10.63 -20.64 -19.35
CA LEU A 265 -11.01 -19.56 -18.46
C LEU A 265 -10.77 -19.99 -17.01
N ALA A 266 -9.71 -19.46 -16.40
CA ALA A 266 -9.44 -19.68 -14.98
C ALA A 266 -10.33 -18.78 -14.11
N VAL A 267 -11.19 -19.38 -13.29
CA VAL A 267 -12.19 -18.70 -12.46
C VAL A 267 -11.88 -18.90 -10.98
N SER A 268 -11.37 -17.84 -10.35
CA SER A 268 -11.07 -17.79 -8.91
C SER A 268 -12.02 -16.91 -8.09
N SER A 269 -12.93 -16.18 -8.76
CA SER A 269 -13.89 -15.26 -8.11
C SER A 269 -15.17 -15.13 -8.93
N GLY A 270 -16.31 -15.28 -8.26
CA GLY A 270 -17.63 -15.15 -8.88
C GLY A 270 -17.94 -13.72 -9.31
N GLU A 271 -17.58 -12.74 -8.48
CA GLU A 271 -17.74 -11.31 -8.79
C GLU A 271 -16.92 -10.93 -10.04
N ALA A 272 -15.68 -11.44 -10.15
CA ALA A 272 -14.84 -11.20 -11.32
C ALA A 272 -15.43 -11.86 -12.58
N LEU A 273 -15.94 -13.09 -12.47
CA LEU A 273 -16.58 -13.80 -13.58
C LEU A 273 -17.80 -13.03 -14.11
N GLN A 274 -18.69 -12.58 -13.22
CA GLN A 274 -19.89 -11.83 -13.60
C GLN A 274 -19.52 -10.51 -14.29
N HIS A 275 -18.59 -9.75 -13.73
CA HIS A 275 -18.14 -8.48 -14.32
C HIS A 275 -17.39 -8.65 -15.63
N PHE A 276 -16.62 -9.74 -15.78
CA PHE A 276 -16.02 -10.10 -17.06
C PHE A 276 -17.11 -10.38 -18.09
N TRP A 277 -18.08 -11.25 -17.76
CA TRP A 277 -19.15 -11.67 -18.66
C TRP A 277 -20.01 -10.51 -19.17
N GLN A 278 -20.40 -9.59 -18.28
CA GLN A 278 -21.21 -8.41 -18.60
C GLN A 278 -20.54 -7.45 -19.59
N GLN A 279 -19.21 -7.50 -19.72
CA GLN A 279 -18.46 -6.65 -20.64
C GLN A 279 -18.29 -7.26 -22.04
N LEU A 280 -18.68 -8.53 -22.23
CA LEU A 280 -18.48 -9.22 -23.50
C LEU A 280 -19.64 -8.97 -24.48
N PRO A 281 -19.35 -8.71 -25.76
CA PRO A 281 -20.36 -8.74 -26.81
C PRO A 281 -21.01 -10.13 -26.89
N THR A 282 -22.30 -10.18 -27.24
CA THR A 282 -23.08 -11.44 -27.33
C THR A 282 -22.41 -12.50 -28.20
N ALA A 283 -21.81 -12.11 -29.33
CA ALA A 283 -21.10 -13.03 -30.21
C ALA A 283 -19.90 -13.71 -29.52
N LEU A 284 -19.20 -12.98 -28.64
CA LEU A 284 -18.07 -13.54 -27.89
C LEU A 284 -18.53 -14.41 -26.71
N GLN A 285 -19.65 -14.06 -26.07
CA GLN A 285 -20.29 -14.91 -25.06
C GLN A 285 -20.66 -16.28 -25.66
N GLN A 286 -21.32 -16.30 -26.82
CA GLN A 286 -21.70 -17.54 -27.52
C GLN A 286 -20.47 -18.41 -27.85
N ARG A 287 -19.38 -17.79 -28.29
CA ARG A 287 -18.12 -18.52 -28.57
C ARG A 287 -17.48 -19.08 -27.31
N LEU A 288 -17.49 -18.34 -26.19
CA LEU A 288 -17.01 -18.86 -24.90
C LEU A 288 -17.88 -20.01 -24.40
N GLN A 289 -19.21 -19.91 -24.52
CA GLN A 289 -20.14 -20.98 -24.15
C GLN A 289 -19.85 -22.28 -24.91
N ALA A 290 -19.56 -22.17 -26.21
CA ALA A 290 -19.32 -23.31 -27.09
C ALA A 290 -17.90 -23.90 -27.00
N HIS A 291 -16.87 -23.08 -26.75
CA HIS A 291 -15.48 -23.51 -26.95
C HIS A 291 -14.55 -23.34 -25.75
N ALA A 292 -14.97 -22.65 -24.69
CA ALA A 292 -14.11 -22.44 -23.53
C ALA A 292 -14.32 -23.52 -22.46
N THR A 293 -13.21 -23.96 -21.89
CA THR A 293 -13.20 -24.76 -20.65
C THR A 293 -13.02 -23.83 -19.46
N ALA A 294 -14.00 -23.77 -18.57
CA ALA A 294 -13.91 -23.02 -17.32
C ALA A 294 -13.25 -23.88 -16.24
N VAL A 295 -12.07 -23.46 -15.78
CA VAL A 295 -11.38 -24.09 -14.64
C VAL A 295 -11.73 -23.31 -13.38
N VAL A 296 -12.54 -23.91 -12.51
CA VAL A 296 -13.14 -23.24 -11.35
C VAL A 296 -12.49 -23.67 -10.04
N ALA A 297 -12.31 -22.72 -9.12
CA ALA A 297 -11.68 -22.98 -7.82
C ALA A 297 -12.61 -23.67 -6.80
N SER A 298 -13.92 -23.73 -7.04
CA SER A 298 -14.90 -24.37 -6.15
C SER A 298 -16.17 -24.77 -6.90
N ASP A 299 -16.98 -25.64 -6.29
CA ASP A 299 -18.24 -26.13 -6.86
C ASP A 299 -19.25 -25.00 -7.08
N ARG A 300 -19.35 -24.08 -6.12
CA ARG A 300 -20.16 -22.85 -6.24
C ARG A 300 -19.78 -22.02 -7.47
N LEU A 301 -18.49 -21.87 -7.75
CA LEU A 301 -18.05 -21.15 -8.96
C LEU A 301 -18.39 -21.94 -10.23
N GLY A 302 -18.40 -23.27 -10.15
CA GLY A 302 -18.86 -24.14 -11.22
C GLY A 302 -20.33 -23.95 -11.55
N GLU A 303 -21.20 -23.86 -10.54
CA GLU A 303 -22.62 -23.53 -10.73
C GLU A 303 -22.80 -22.16 -11.39
N GLN A 304 -22.05 -21.15 -10.95
CA GLN A 304 -22.08 -19.81 -11.56
C GLN A 304 -21.62 -19.82 -13.02
N ALA A 305 -20.57 -20.57 -13.35
CA ALA A 305 -20.10 -20.73 -14.73
C ALA A 305 -21.16 -21.40 -15.61
N ARG A 306 -21.79 -22.48 -15.12
CA ARG A 306 -22.88 -23.17 -15.84
C ARG A 306 -24.10 -22.29 -16.04
N ALA A 307 -24.45 -21.46 -15.05
CA ALA A 307 -25.56 -20.50 -15.16
C ALA A 307 -25.32 -19.44 -16.26
N LEU A 308 -24.06 -19.20 -16.64
CA LEU A 308 -23.70 -18.36 -17.80
C LEU A 308 -23.69 -19.13 -19.12
N GLY A 309 -24.04 -20.42 -19.13
CA GLY A 309 -24.08 -21.27 -20.32
C GLY A 309 -22.74 -21.89 -20.73
N LEU A 310 -21.71 -21.81 -19.89
CA LEU A 310 -20.43 -22.47 -20.15
C LEU A 310 -20.60 -23.99 -20.03
N GLN A 311 -20.39 -24.70 -21.14
CA GLN A 311 -20.67 -26.14 -21.23
C GLN A 311 -19.59 -26.99 -20.55
N HIS A 312 -18.32 -26.59 -20.68
CA HIS A 312 -17.19 -27.35 -20.14
C HIS A 312 -16.67 -26.70 -18.87
N VAL A 313 -16.91 -27.34 -17.71
CA VAL A 313 -16.50 -26.84 -16.40
C VAL A 313 -15.70 -27.90 -15.65
N VAL A 314 -14.47 -27.57 -15.28
CA VAL A 314 -13.54 -28.46 -14.57
C VAL A 314 -13.16 -27.85 -13.23
N ARG A 315 -13.24 -28.64 -12.17
CA ARG A 315 -12.90 -28.20 -10.81
C ARG A 315 -11.41 -28.36 -10.55
N ALA A 316 -10.74 -27.27 -10.17
CA ALA A 316 -9.37 -27.32 -9.67
C ALA A 316 -9.33 -27.83 -8.22
N ALA A 317 -8.15 -28.28 -7.77
CA ALA A 317 -7.94 -28.69 -6.38
C ALA A 317 -8.16 -27.53 -5.37
N GLY A 318 -8.03 -26.28 -5.83
CA GLY A 318 -8.28 -25.09 -5.03
C GLY A 318 -8.00 -23.79 -5.78
N PRO A 319 -8.06 -22.65 -5.07
CA PRO A 319 -7.96 -21.31 -5.68
C PRO A 319 -6.53 -20.83 -5.95
N ALA A 320 -5.50 -21.59 -5.57
CA ALA A 320 -4.12 -21.16 -5.79
C ALA A 320 -3.76 -21.18 -7.28
N THR A 321 -2.94 -20.23 -7.72
CA THR A 321 -2.52 -20.12 -9.13
C THR A 321 -1.95 -21.43 -9.67
N ALA A 322 -1.08 -22.10 -8.92
CA ALA A 322 -0.50 -23.37 -9.33
C ALA A 322 -1.56 -24.48 -9.53
N GLN A 323 -2.61 -24.51 -8.69
CA GLN A 323 -3.69 -25.50 -8.79
C GLN A 323 -4.60 -25.22 -9.99
N LEU A 324 -4.92 -23.94 -10.24
CA LEU A 324 -5.69 -23.52 -11.43
C LEU A 324 -4.92 -23.79 -12.72
N VAL A 325 -3.61 -23.51 -12.73
CA VAL A 325 -2.74 -23.78 -13.89
C VAL A 325 -2.58 -25.27 -14.13
N ALA A 326 -2.38 -26.08 -13.08
CA ALA A 326 -2.29 -27.53 -13.21
C ALA A 326 -3.59 -28.13 -13.79
N ALA A 327 -4.76 -27.69 -13.29
CA ALA A 327 -6.04 -28.11 -13.84
C ALA A 327 -6.23 -27.65 -15.29
N ALA A 328 -5.87 -26.40 -15.62
CA ALA A 328 -5.88 -25.90 -16.99
C ALA A 328 -4.98 -26.72 -17.92
N HIS A 329 -3.76 -27.02 -17.50
CA HIS A 329 -2.85 -27.85 -18.27
C HIS A 329 -3.44 -29.24 -18.51
N ALA A 330 -3.97 -29.91 -17.48
CA ALA A 330 -4.60 -31.21 -17.63
C ALA A 330 -5.77 -31.22 -18.64
N THR A 331 -6.52 -30.11 -18.76
CA THR A 331 -7.58 -29.99 -19.77
C THR A 331 -7.07 -29.82 -21.20
N LEU A 332 -5.84 -29.31 -21.37
CA LEU A 332 -5.23 -29.08 -22.67
C LEU A 332 -4.40 -30.27 -23.15
N THR A 333 -3.90 -31.09 -22.24
CA THR A 333 -2.91 -32.16 -22.51
C THR A 333 -3.46 -33.56 -22.24
N VAL A 334 -4.78 -33.79 -22.30
CA VAL A 334 -5.31 -35.15 -22.17
C VAL A 334 -4.56 -36.06 -23.16
N PRO A 335 -3.89 -37.14 -22.71
CA PRO A 335 -3.18 -38.03 -23.60
C PRO A 335 -4.18 -38.68 -24.55
N ALA A 336 -3.82 -38.84 -25.82
CA ALA A 336 -4.56 -39.72 -26.71
C ALA A 336 -4.73 -41.08 -26.01
N ALA A 337 -5.97 -41.46 -25.71
CA ALA A 337 -6.26 -42.79 -25.21
C ALA A 337 -5.84 -43.80 -26.29
N THR A 338 -4.93 -44.71 -25.92
CA THR A 338 -4.69 -45.98 -26.62
C THR A 338 -5.88 -46.91 -26.44
#